data_AF-A0A947P088-F1
#
_entry.id   AF-A0A947P088-F1
#
_cell.length_a   1.000
_cell.length_b   1.000
_cell.length_c   1.000
_cell.angle_alpha   90.00
_cell.angle_beta   90.00
_cell.angle_gamma   90.00
#
_symmetry.space_group_name_H-M   'P 1'
#
loop_
_entity.id
_entity.type
_entity.pdbx_description
1 polymer ?
#
loop_
_entity_poly.entity_id
_entity_poly.type
_entity_poly.pdbx_seq_one_letter_code
_entity_poly.pdbx_strand_id
1 'polypeptide(L)'
;MDEIIPPDIQKDLNLATILHQRASSDYETCLEFNALMSNLLGRLEDAGYSKTADTVMGILIDCNPKTGTQCEKATRIGEKMNKLQNDPLLVSNRASEKSNK
;
A
#
# COMPACT_ATOMS: atom_id res chain seq x y z
N MET A 1 9.83 -16.63 6.23
CA MET A 1 8.62 -17.08 5.52
C MET A 1 8.26 -16.06 4.49
N ASP A 2 7.95 -16.55 3.31
CA ASP A 2 7.55 -15.77 2.16
C ASP A 2 6.01 -15.70 2.16
N GLU A 3 5.45 -14.49 2.22
CA GLU A 3 4.00 -14.23 2.27
C GLU A 3 3.43 -14.12 0.86
N ILE A 4 2.66 -15.12 0.42
CA ILE A 4 1.95 -15.02 -0.86
C ILE A 4 0.65 -14.26 -0.63
N ILE A 5 0.61 -13.03 -1.13
CA ILE A 5 -0.51 -12.11 -0.91
C ILE A 5 -1.66 -12.41 -1.89
N PRO A 6 -2.91 -12.50 -1.39
CA PRO A 6 -4.10 -12.71 -2.22
C PRO A 6 -4.30 -11.63 -3.29
N PRO A 7 -4.86 -11.97 -4.47
CA PRO A 7 -5.06 -11.02 -5.57
C PRO A 7 -5.92 -9.80 -5.23
N ASP A 8 -6.90 -9.94 -4.34
CA ASP A 8 -7.74 -8.85 -3.86
C ASP A 8 -6.95 -7.85 -3.00
N ILE A 9 -6.10 -8.32 -2.08
CA ILE A 9 -5.19 -7.46 -1.30
C ILE A 9 -4.17 -6.80 -2.23
N GLN A 10 -3.64 -7.54 -3.21
CA GLN A 10 -2.70 -7.01 -4.19
C GLN A 10 -3.31 -5.88 -5.04
N LYS A 11 -4.58 -6.03 -5.46
CA LYS A 11 -5.32 -5.01 -6.20
C LYS A 11 -5.46 -3.73 -5.39
N ASP A 12 -5.79 -3.85 -4.11
CA ASP A 12 -5.98 -2.71 -3.23
C ASP A 12 -4.65 -2.02 -2.86
N LEU A 13 -3.56 -2.77 -2.68
CA LEU A 13 -2.21 -2.19 -2.54
C LEU A 13 -1.79 -1.39 -3.78
N ASN A 14 -2.13 -1.88 -4.96
CA ASN A 14 -1.88 -1.14 -6.21
C ASN A 14 -2.72 0.14 -6.28
N LEU A 15 -4.00 0.07 -5.90
CA LEU A 15 -4.86 1.25 -5.82
C LEU A 15 -4.31 2.28 -4.82
N ALA A 16 -3.87 1.85 -3.64
CA ALA A 16 -3.26 2.70 -2.63
C ALA A 16 -2.01 3.43 -3.17
N THR A 17 -1.21 2.76 -3.99
CA THR A 17 -0.04 3.39 -4.63
C THR A 17 -0.46 4.53 -5.55
N ILE A 18 -1.49 4.31 -6.37
CA ILE A 18 -2.02 5.32 -7.31
C ILE A 18 -2.59 6.51 -6.53
N LEU A 19 -3.33 6.26 -5.45
CA LEU A 19 -3.89 7.30 -4.59
C LEU A 19 -2.78 8.14 -3.97
N HIS A 20 -1.76 7.52 -3.37
CA HIS A 20 -0.66 8.27 -2.73
C HIS A 20 0.11 9.16 -3.72
N GLN A 21 0.36 8.70 -4.94
CA GLN A 21 1.01 9.51 -5.98
C GLN A 21 0.25 10.82 -6.29
N ARG A 22 -1.07 10.82 -6.09
CA ARG A 22 -1.95 11.97 -6.32
C ARG A 22 -2.27 12.76 -5.05
N ALA A 23 -2.07 12.15 -3.87
CA ALA A 23 -2.46 12.69 -2.57
C ALA A 23 -1.50 13.73 -1.96
N SER A 24 -0.29 13.92 -2.51
CA SER A 24 0.76 14.72 -1.84
C SER A 24 0.33 16.15 -1.49
N SER A 25 -0.62 16.72 -2.23
CA SER A 25 -1.23 18.03 -1.98
C SER A 25 -2.77 18.02 -1.91
N ASP A 26 -3.40 16.84 -1.90
CA ASP A 26 -4.86 16.69 -1.80
C ASP A 26 -5.23 15.96 -0.51
N TYR A 27 -5.86 16.69 0.40
CA TYR A 27 -6.27 16.18 1.70
C TYR A 27 -7.34 15.08 1.58
N GLU A 28 -8.30 15.20 0.66
CA GLU A 28 -9.36 14.21 0.49
C GLU A 28 -8.79 12.90 -0.04
N THR A 29 -7.95 12.98 -1.09
CA THR A 29 -7.25 11.80 -1.62
C THR A 29 -6.31 11.17 -0.55
N CYS A 30 -5.70 11.97 0.32
CA CYS A 30 -4.87 11.46 1.42
C CYS A 30 -5.68 10.73 2.50
N LEU A 31 -6.90 11.20 2.79
CA LEU A 31 -7.84 10.50 3.67
C LEU A 31 -8.30 9.17 3.07
N GLU A 32 -8.64 9.15 1.78
CA GLU A 32 -9.01 7.92 1.07
C GLU A 32 -7.87 6.89 1.10
N PHE A 33 -6.64 7.33 0.82
CA PHE A 33 -5.45 6.50 0.94
C PHE A 33 -5.29 5.93 2.35
N ASN A 34 -5.41 6.78 3.38
CA ASN A 34 -5.24 6.35 4.77
C ASN A 34 -6.31 5.33 5.20
N ALA A 35 -7.57 5.54 4.80
CA ALA A 35 -8.67 4.62 5.07
C ALA A 35 -8.47 3.26 4.38
N LEU A 36 -8.05 3.27 3.11
CA LEU A 36 -7.74 2.05 2.36
C LEU A 36 -6.58 1.27 3.01
N MET A 37 -5.50 1.96 3.39
CA MET A 37 -4.36 1.34 4.05
C MET A 37 -4.72 0.76 5.42
N SER A 38 -5.61 1.43 6.17
CA SER A 38 -6.11 0.92 7.46
C SER A 38 -6.95 -0.34 7.28
N ASN A 39 -7.79 -0.41 6.25
CA ASN A 39 -8.54 -1.63 5.92
C ASN A 39 -7.60 -2.78 5.49
N LEU A 40 -6.59 -2.47 4.69
CA LEU A 40 -5.59 -3.45 4.27
C LEU A 40 -4.81 -4.01 5.45
N LEU A 41 -4.45 -3.17 6.43
CA LEU A 41 -3.76 -3.63 7.63
C LEU A 41 -4.56 -4.72 8.35
N GLY A 42 -5.85 -4.46 8.64
CA GLY A 42 -6.69 -5.44 9.32
C GLY A 42 -6.81 -6.76 8.55
N ARG A 43 -6.99 -6.71 7.22
CA ARG A 43 -7.03 -7.92 6.38
C ARG A 43 -5.72 -8.69 6.38
N LEU A 44 -4.58 -7.99 6.40
CA LEU A 44 -3.26 -8.61 6.46
C LEU A 44 -3.03 -9.28 7.81
N GLU A 45 -3.41 -8.62 8.91
CA GLU A 45 -3.32 -9.15 10.26
C GLU A 45 -4.22 -10.38 10.46
N ASP A 46 -5.48 -10.29 10.03
CA ASP A 46 -6.46 -11.40 10.11
C ASP A 46 -5.99 -12.64 9.34
N ALA A 47 -5.28 -12.43 8.21
CA ALA A 47 -4.75 -13.51 7.38
C ALA A 47 -3.33 -13.96 7.77
N GLY A 48 -2.72 -13.37 8.80
CA GLY A 48 -1.40 -13.74 9.31
C GLY A 48 -0.21 -13.25 8.48
N TYR A 49 -0.41 -12.27 7.60
CA TYR A 49 0.65 -11.66 6.78
C TYR A 49 1.42 -10.58 7.55
N SER A 50 2.06 -11.00 8.64
CA SER A 50 2.78 -10.16 9.61
C SER A 50 3.81 -9.20 8.99
N LYS A 51 4.62 -9.62 8.02
CA LYS A 51 5.67 -8.77 7.43
C LYS A 51 5.08 -7.65 6.57
N THR A 52 4.07 -8.00 5.76
CA THR A 52 3.37 -7.03 4.93
C THR A 52 2.56 -6.07 5.82
N ALA A 53 1.90 -6.60 6.86
CA ALA A 53 1.19 -5.81 7.88
C ALA A 53 2.12 -4.81 8.57
N ASP A 54 3.31 -5.23 9.01
CA ASP A 54 4.31 -4.34 9.65
C ASP A 54 4.71 -3.18 8.74
N THR A 55 4.85 -3.45 7.44
CA THR A 55 5.18 -2.42 6.45
C THR A 55 4.02 -1.43 6.26
N VAL A 56 2.78 -1.92 6.17
CA VAL A 56 1.56 -1.11 6.10
C VAL A 56 1.38 -0.27 7.37
N MET A 57 1.58 -0.85 8.55
CA MET A 57 1.57 -0.15 9.84
C MET A 57 2.61 0.98 9.84
N GLY A 58 3.82 0.71 9.36
CA GLY A 58 4.86 1.73 9.22
C GLY A 58 4.48 2.88 8.29
N ILE A 59 3.67 2.64 7.26
CA ILE A 59 3.14 3.69 6.39
C ILE A 59 2.06 4.50 7.12
N LEU A 60 1.14 3.84 7.81
CA LEU A 60 0.07 4.51 8.57
C LEU A 60 0.61 5.40 9.70
N ILE A 61 1.68 4.97 10.38
CA ILE A 61 2.38 5.79 11.39
C ILE A 61 2.91 7.11 10.78
N ASP A 62 3.31 7.08 9.51
CA ASP A 62 3.82 8.25 8.80
C ASP A 62 2.74 9.06 8.10
N CYS A 63 1.65 8.43 7.68
CA CYS A 63 0.52 9.06 7.03
C CYS A 63 -0.47 9.58 8.07
N ASN A 64 -0.33 10.85 8.43
CA ASN A 64 -1.25 11.54 9.34
C ASN A 64 -1.89 12.75 8.62
N PRO A 65 -2.99 12.55 7.88
CA PRO A 65 -3.65 13.61 7.12
C PRO A 65 -4.12 14.73 8.05
N LYS A 66 -3.69 15.96 7.78
CA LYS A 66 -4.14 17.17 8.49
C LYS A 66 -4.73 18.16 7.52
N THR A 67 -5.91 18.68 7.85
CA THR A 67 -6.62 19.65 7.00
C THR A 67 -5.78 20.91 6.81
N GLY A 68 -5.69 21.40 5.58
CA GLY A 68 -4.99 22.66 5.26
C GLY A 68 -3.46 22.56 5.21
N THR A 69 -2.88 21.35 5.29
CA THR A 69 -1.44 21.13 5.18
C THR A 69 -1.11 20.09 4.11
N GLN A 70 0.02 20.28 3.43
CA GLN A 70 0.56 19.28 2.50
C GLN A 70 1.19 18.10 3.27
N CYS A 71 1.34 16.96 2.61
CA CYS A 71 1.96 15.80 3.21
C CYS A 71 3.49 15.97 3.34
N GLU A 72 3.95 16.32 4.54
CA GLU A 72 5.38 16.51 4.86
C GLU A 72 6.24 15.26 4.60
N LYS A 73 5.63 14.08 4.70
CA LYS A 73 6.31 12.77 4.57
C LYS A 73 6.01 12.08 3.25
N ALA A 74 5.48 12.79 2.24
CA ALA A 74 5.08 12.20 0.96
C ALA A 74 6.21 11.36 0.32
N THR A 75 7.45 11.87 0.30
CA THR A 75 8.60 11.13 -0.23
C THR A 75 8.84 9.82 0.53
N ARG A 76 8.87 9.87 1.86
CA ARG A 76 9.12 8.71 2.73
C ARG A 76 8.02 7.65 2.61
N ILE A 77 6.76 8.09 2.52
CA ILE A 77 5.63 7.19 2.30
C ILE A 77 5.73 6.56 0.91
N GLY A 78 6.08 7.34 -0.12
CA GLY A 78 6.30 6.86 -1.49
C GLY A 78 7.39 5.79 -1.57
N GLU A 79 8.50 5.96 -0.86
CA GLU A 79 9.57 4.94 -0.78
C GLU A 79 9.08 3.64 -0.14
N LYS A 80 8.29 3.72 0.93
CA LYS A 80 7.70 2.54 1.57
C LYS A 80 6.68 1.83 0.67
N MET A 81 5.85 2.59 -0.06
CA MET A 81 4.94 2.05 -1.07
C MET A 81 5.70 1.36 -2.21
N ASN A 82 6.81 1.95 -2.67
CA ASN A 82 7.65 1.35 -3.68
C ASN A 82 8.26 0.02 -3.21
N LYS A 83 8.70 -0.05 -1.94
CA LYS A 83 9.17 -1.29 -1.33
C LYS A 83 8.09 -2.37 -1.29
N LEU A 84 6.85 -2.01 -0.93
CA LEU A 84 5.71 -2.94 -1.01
C LEU A 84 5.52 -3.46 -2.45
N GLN A 85 5.51 -2.59 -3.45
CA GLN A 85 5.28 -3.03 -4.84
C GLN A 85 6.41 -3.88 -5.43
N ASN A 86 7.64 -3.69 -4.97
CA ASN A 86 8.80 -4.41 -5.45
C ASN A 86 9.19 -5.60 -4.56
N ASP A 87 8.41 -5.88 -3.51
CA ASP A 87 8.57 -7.12 -2.76
C ASP A 87 8.26 -8.30 -3.70
N PRO A 88 9.22 -9.21 -3.96
CA PRO A 88 9.04 -10.33 -4.90
C PRO A 88 7.78 -11.17 -4.63
N LEU A 89 7.31 -11.15 -3.38
CA LEU A 89 6.18 -11.91 -2.88
C LEU A 89 4.83 -11.25 -3.20
N LEU A 90 4.84 -9.94 -3.43
CA LEU A 90 3.74 -9.15 -3.99
C LEU A 90 3.74 -9.12 -5.52
N VAL A 91 4.76 -9.66 -6.20
CA VAL A 91 4.90 -9.64 -7.67
C VAL A 91 4.57 -10.97 -8.34
N SER A 92 4.38 -12.05 -7.55
CA SER A 92 4.25 -13.44 -8.03
C SER A 92 3.12 -13.72 -9.03
N ASN A 93 2.18 -12.80 -9.27
CA ASN A 93 1.10 -12.95 -10.25
C ASN A 93 1.36 -12.29 -11.62
N ARG A 94 2.45 -11.53 -11.82
CA ARG A 94 2.75 -10.95 -13.16
C ARG A 94 3.36 -11.95 -14.14
N ALA A 95 3.77 -13.13 -13.69
CA ALA A 95 4.41 -14.14 -14.54
C ALA A 95 3.43 -15.04 -15.31
N SER A 96 2.12 -15.02 -14.98
CA SER A 96 1.16 -15.96 -15.56
C SER A 96 0.38 -15.44 -16.79
N GLU A 97 0.49 -14.16 -17.15
CA GLU A 97 -0.24 -13.57 -18.29
C GLU A 97 0.59 -13.42 -19.59
N LYS A 98 1.85 -13.87 -19.61
CA LYS A 98 2.68 -13.90 -20.84
C LYS A 98 2.77 -15.31 -21.44
N SER A 99 1.64 -15.96 -21.67
CA SER A 99 1.59 -17.13 -22.57
C SER A 99 0.16 -17.38 -23.08
N ASN A 100 -0.36 -16.42 -23.86
CA ASN A 100 -1.36 -16.75 -24.87
C ASN A 100 -1.43 -15.64 -25.93
N LYS A 101 -0.39 -15.57 -26.76
CA LYS A 101 -0.49 -14.96 -28.08
C LYS A 101 0.50 -15.60 -29.03
#